data_AF-A0A4D4JET6-F1
#
_entry.id   AF-A0A4D4JET6-F1
#
_cell.length_a   1.000
_cell.length_b   1.000
_cell.length_c   1.000
_cell.angle_alpha   90.00
_cell.angle_beta   90.00
_cell.angle_gamma   90.00
#
_symmetry.space_group_name_H-M   'P 1'
#
loop_
_entity.id
_entity.type
_entity.pdbx_description
1 polymer ?
#
loop_
_entity_poly.entity_id
_entity_poly.type
_entity_poly.pdbx_seq_one_letter_code
_entity_poly.pdbx_strand_id
1 'polypeptide(L)'
;MFRNEVDACAEAARVLAAEHAPGEALARWLRRYAGFIATKRGLAAALHSGDPAFDALPAYFDQHLRPALASLLESAAAAGEVRADVDPNELLHAVANLCRPDDDRSGHAGRMVDVLIDGLRYGADARAAVSGHGGNDDRGDHAGGG
;
A
#
# COMPACT_ATOMS: atom_id res chain seq x y z
N MET A 1 2.06 24.97 2.66
CA MET A 1 1.86 23.89 3.65
C MET A 1 1.66 22.52 3.00
N PHE A 2 0.68 22.34 2.10
CA PHE A 2 0.40 21.03 1.50
C PHE A 2 1.61 20.29 0.92
N ARG A 3 2.45 20.96 0.11
CA ARG A 3 3.66 20.35 -0.47
C ARG A 3 4.68 19.90 0.58
N ASN A 4 5.00 20.77 1.54
CA ASN A 4 5.88 20.44 2.67
C ASN A 4 5.42 19.19 3.44
N GLU A 5 4.11 19.02 3.65
CA GLU A 5 3.60 17.85 4.36
C GLU A 5 3.65 16.57 3.51
N VAL A 6 3.44 16.69 2.19
CA VAL A 6 3.65 15.59 1.24
C VAL A 6 5.12 15.17 1.23
N ASP A 7 6.03 16.14 1.17
CA ASP A 7 7.48 15.89 1.19
C ASP A 7 7.89 15.25 2.53
N ALA A 8 7.34 15.72 3.66
CA ALA A 8 7.58 15.12 4.96
C ALA A 8 6.98 13.70 5.09
N CYS A 9 5.89 13.40 4.38
CA CYS A 9 5.32 12.05 4.31
C CYS A 9 6.20 11.13 3.44
N ALA A 10 6.72 11.64 2.33
CA ALA A 10 7.66 10.91 1.49
C ALA A 10 8.98 10.65 2.24
N GLU A 11 9.53 11.63 2.96
CA GLU A 11 10.75 11.47 3.76
C GLU A 11 10.57 10.45 4.87
N ALA A 12 9.39 10.42 5.49
CA ALA A 12 9.08 9.45 6.53
C ALA A 12 9.23 8.00 6.03
N ALA A 13 9.06 7.72 4.74
CA ALA A 13 9.32 6.39 4.20
C ALA A 13 10.78 5.98 4.39
N ARG A 14 11.72 6.88 4.07
CA ARG A 14 13.16 6.63 4.22
C ARG A 14 13.55 6.45 5.69
N VAL A 15 13.05 7.32 6.56
CA VAL A 15 13.32 7.25 8.00
C VAL A 15 12.78 5.94 8.59
N LEU A 16 11.53 5.59 8.28
CA LEU A 16 10.91 4.36 8.80
C LEU A 16 11.61 3.10 8.27
N ALA A 17 12.05 3.10 7.01
CA ALA A 17 12.81 1.99 6.43
C ALA A 17 14.19 1.81 7.09
N ALA A 18 14.80 2.88 7.61
CA ALA A 18 16.07 2.81 8.33
C ALA A 18 15.90 2.35 9.79
N GLU A 19 14.75 2.61 10.41
CA GLU A 19 14.51 2.35 11.84
C GLU A 19 13.76 1.04 12.14
N HIS A 20 13.10 0.45 11.15
CA HIS A 20 12.19 -0.68 11.36
C HIS A 20 12.37 -1.80 10.32
N ALA A 21 11.91 -3.01 10.67
CA ALA A 21 11.78 -4.10 9.71
C ALA A 21 10.88 -3.68 8.53
N PRO A 22 11.14 -4.14 7.29
CA PRO A 22 10.45 -3.68 6.09
C PRO A 22 8.91 -3.66 6.16
N GLY A 23 8.29 -4.73 6.65
CA GLY A 23 6.83 -4.84 6.80
C GLY A 23 6.29 -4.00 7.96
N GLU A 24 7.11 -3.66 8.95
CA GLU A 24 6.76 -2.71 10.00
C GLU A 24 6.88 -1.26 9.51
N ALA A 25 7.93 -0.93 8.76
CA ALA A 25 8.14 0.36 8.13
C ALA A 25 6.96 0.72 7.20
N LEU A 26 6.54 -0.22 6.36
CA LEU A 26 5.37 -0.08 5.48
C LEU A 26 4.10 0.19 6.29
N ALA A 27 3.83 -0.61 7.32
CA ALA A 27 2.63 -0.46 8.15
C ALA A 27 2.58 0.89 8.87
N ARG A 28 3.71 1.35 9.43
CA ARG A 28 3.84 2.66 10.07
C ARG A 28 3.63 3.79 9.07
N TRP A 29 4.17 3.66 7.86
CA TRP A 29 4.02 4.66 6.82
C TRP A 29 2.56 4.76 6.34
N LEU A 30 1.88 3.64 6.11
CA LEU A 30 0.46 3.62 5.72
C LEU A 30 -0.45 4.25 6.77
N ARG A 31 -0.22 3.99 8.07
CA ARG A 31 -0.94 4.65 9.17
C ARG A 31 -0.72 6.16 9.18
N ARG A 32 0.52 6.62 8.96
CA ARG A 32 0.84 8.05 8.85
C ARG A 32 0.12 8.70 7.67
N TYR A 33 0.15 8.05 6.50
CA TYR A 33 -0.55 8.52 5.30
C TYR A 33 -2.06 8.61 5.53
N ALA A 34 -2.67 7.60 6.15
CA ALA A 34 -4.09 7.63 6.50
C ALA A 34 -4.46 8.78 7.43
N GLY A 35 -3.66 9.03 8.49
CA GLY A 35 -3.88 10.16 9.40
C GLY A 35 -3.77 11.51 8.69
N PHE A 36 -2.84 11.63 7.75
CA PHE A 36 -2.68 12.82 6.92
C PHE A 36 -3.90 13.09 6.02
N ILE A 37 -4.42 12.06 5.34
CA ILE A 37 -5.61 12.17 4.50
C ILE A 37 -6.86 12.47 5.35
N ALA A 38 -7.04 11.77 6.47
CA ALA A 38 -8.19 11.96 7.36
C ALA A 38 -8.25 13.39 7.92
N THR A 39 -7.10 13.94 8.32
CA THR A 39 -7.02 15.33 8.83
C THR A 39 -7.39 16.34 7.75
N LYS A 40 -6.87 16.16 6.53
CA LYS A 40 -7.12 17.08 5.41
C LYS A 40 -8.56 17.02 4.90
N ARG A 41 -9.12 15.82 4.75
CA ARG A 41 -10.50 15.65 4.30
C ARG A 41 -11.51 16.06 5.37
N GLY A 42 -11.22 15.81 6.64
CA GLY A 42 -12.02 16.31 7.76
C GLY A 42 -12.09 17.83 7.78
N LEU A 43 -10.97 18.51 7.51
CA LEU A 43 -10.93 19.97 7.40
C LEU A 43 -11.71 20.49 6.18
N ALA A 44 -11.54 19.87 5.01
CA ALA A 44 -12.28 20.25 3.80
C ALA A 44 -13.80 20.07 3.95
N ALA A 45 -14.23 18.97 4.59
CA ALA A 45 -15.64 18.71 4.89
C ALA A 45 -16.22 19.72 5.89
N ALA A 46 -15.48 20.06 6.95
CA ALA A 46 -15.90 21.04 7.95
C ALA A 46 -16.02 22.46 7.36
N LEU A 47 -15.15 22.81 6.40
CA LEU A 47 -15.13 24.12 5.75
C LEU A 47 -16.09 24.27 4.56
N HIS A 48 -16.87 23.23 4.20
CA HIS A 48 -17.77 23.21 3.03
C HIS A 48 -17.13 23.64 1.70
N SER A 49 -15.81 23.54 1.60
CA SER A 49 -15.07 24.10 0.48
C SER A 49 -14.90 23.06 -0.62
N GLY A 50 -15.75 23.13 -1.65
CA GLY A 50 -15.49 22.58 -2.98
C GLY A 50 -14.34 23.33 -3.66
N ASP A 51 -13.17 23.34 -3.03
CA ASP A 51 -12.02 24.14 -3.43
C ASP A 51 -11.22 23.43 -4.53
N PRO A 52 -11.13 24.01 -5.75
CA PRO A 52 -10.34 23.48 -6.86
C PRO A 52 -8.83 23.40 -6.57
N ALA A 53 -8.35 24.01 -5.48
CA ALA A 53 -6.98 23.81 -5.00
C ALA A 53 -6.66 22.33 -4.69
N PHE A 54 -7.68 21.49 -4.49
CA PHE A 54 -7.54 20.04 -4.37
C PHE A 54 -7.50 19.27 -5.70
N ASP A 55 -7.83 19.90 -6.83
CA ASP A 55 -7.89 19.23 -8.15
C ASP A 55 -6.51 19.12 -8.83
N ALA A 56 -5.57 20.02 -8.51
CA ALA A 56 -4.19 19.98 -9.03
C ALA A 56 -3.20 19.24 -8.11
N LEU A 57 -3.62 18.91 -6.89
CA LEU A 57 -2.85 18.14 -5.92
C LEU A 57 -2.62 16.64 -6.26
N PRO A 58 -3.50 15.93 -7.01
CA PRO A 58 -3.32 14.50 -7.28
C PRO A 58 -1.99 14.18 -7.96
N ALA A 59 -1.59 14.96 -8.97
CA ALA A 59 -0.35 14.70 -9.71
C ALA A 59 0.92 14.89 -8.87
N TYR A 60 0.95 15.89 -7.98
CA TYR A 60 2.12 16.13 -7.09
C TYR A 60 2.19 15.07 -5.98
N PHE A 61 1.03 14.68 -5.44
CA PHE A 61 0.90 13.57 -4.49
C PHE A 61 1.44 12.27 -5.09
N ASP A 62 1.00 11.92 -6.29
CA ASP A 62 1.43 10.70 -6.97
C ASP A 62 2.93 10.73 -7.25
N GLN A 63 3.48 11.87 -7.69
CA GLN A 63 4.91 11.97 -7.99
C GLN A 63 5.82 11.78 -6.77
N HIS A 64 5.37 12.11 -5.55
CA HIS A 64 6.20 12.05 -4.35
C HIS A 64 5.89 10.85 -3.45
N LEU A 65 4.62 10.48 -3.32
CA LEU A 65 4.20 9.38 -2.44
C LEU A 65 4.26 8.02 -3.12
N ARG A 66 4.02 7.95 -4.44
CA ARG A 66 4.10 6.67 -5.17
C ARG A 66 5.50 6.07 -5.13
N PRO A 67 6.60 6.82 -5.39
CA PRO A 67 7.94 6.25 -5.30
C PRO A 67 8.31 5.84 -3.86
N ALA A 68 7.88 6.63 -2.88
CA ALA A 68 8.12 6.33 -1.46
C ALA A 68 7.44 5.02 -1.02
N LEU A 69 6.17 4.84 -1.39
CA LEU A 69 5.43 3.61 -1.13
C LEU A 69 5.99 2.42 -1.92
N ALA A 70 6.34 2.63 -3.19
CA ALA A 70 6.92 1.58 -4.04
C ALA A 70 8.20 1.02 -3.42
N SER A 71 9.09 1.87 -2.92
CA SER A 71 10.33 1.46 -2.25
C SER A 71 10.07 0.64 -0.97
N LEU A 72 9.09 1.03 -0.17
CA LEU A 72 8.69 0.26 1.02
C LEU A 72 8.07 -1.09 0.66
N LEU A 73 7.19 -1.13 -0.35
CA LEU A 73 6.57 -2.36 -0.83
C LEU A 73 7.61 -3.33 -1.40
N GLU A 74 8.53 -2.83 -2.22
CA GLU A 74 9.63 -3.64 -2.78
C GLU A 74 10.49 -4.24 -1.67
N SER A 75 10.86 -3.43 -0.67
CA SER A 75 11.67 -3.90 0.46
C SER A 75 10.94 -4.94 1.31
N ALA A 76 9.65 -4.73 1.58
CA ALA A 76 8.84 -5.65 2.36
C ALA A 76 8.52 -6.96 1.60
N ALA A 77 8.32 -6.87 0.29
CA ALA A 77 8.12 -8.03 -0.58
C ALA A 77 9.41 -8.84 -0.72
N ALA A 78 10.56 -8.19 -0.88
CA ALA A 78 11.87 -8.84 -0.93
C ALA A 78 12.21 -9.56 0.38
N ALA A 79 11.74 -9.03 1.52
CA ALA A 79 11.85 -9.67 2.83
C ALA A 79 10.84 -10.83 3.05
N GLY A 80 9.89 -11.04 2.14
CA GLY A 80 8.82 -12.03 2.31
C GLY A 80 7.87 -11.68 3.45
N GLU A 81 7.76 -10.41 3.83
CA GLU A 81 6.88 -9.96 4.91
C GLU A 81 5.50 -9.51 4.39
N VAL A 82 5.39 -9.21 3.09
CA VAL A 82 4.14 -8.84 2.42
C VAL A 82 4.02 -9.47 1.04
N ARG A 83 2.79 -9.54 0.53
CA ARG A 83 2.50 -9.96 -0.86
C ARG A 83 3.10 -8.98 -1.89
N ALA A 84 3.61 -9.53 -2.98
CA ALA A 84 4.30 -8.77 -4.04
C ALA A 84 3.40 -8.35 -5.22
N ASP A 85 2.12 -8.74 -5.23
CA ASP A 85 1.17 -8.52 -6.33
C ASP A 85 0.29 -7.28 -6.12
N VAL A 86 0.77 -6.30 -5.35
CA VAL A 86 0.04 -5.07 -5.04
C VAL A 86 0.66 -3.89 -5.76
N ASP A 87 -0.13 -3.19 -6.57
CA ASP A 87 0.30 -1.96 -7.22
C ASP A 87 0.31 -0.79 -6.20
N PRO A 88 1.41 -0.02 -6.10
CA PRO A 88 1.51 1.10 -5.17
C PRO A 88 0.44 2.18 -5.38
N ASN A 89 0.04 2.43 -6.63
CA ASN A 89 -0.99 3.42 -6.95
C ASN A 89 -2.37 2.95 -6.49
N GLU A 90 -2.71 1.69 -6.76
CA GLU A 90 -3.95 1.09 -6.27
C GLU A 90 -4.05 1.14 -4.74
N LEU A 91 -2.92 0.90 -4.05
CA LEU A 91 -2.87 0.95 -2.60
C LEU A 91 -3.07 2.38 -2.04
N LEU A 92 -2.46 3.39 -2.65
CA LEU A 92 -2.70 4.80 -2.30
C LEU A 92 -4.18 5.17 -2.45
N HIS A 93 -4.77 4.81 -3.59
CA HIS A 93 -6.18 5.05 -3.88
C HIS A 93 -7.10 4.34 -2.87
N ALA A 94 -6.80 3.09 -2.52
CA ALA A 94 -7.55 2.33 -1.53
C ALA A 94 -7.56 3.02 -0.16
N VAL A 95 -6.38 3.41 0.36
CA VAL A 95 -6.29 4.11 1.64
C VAL A 95 -7.01 5.47 1.61
N ALA A 96 -6.88 6.22 0.51
CA ALA A 96 -7.57 7.49 0.35
C ALA A 96 -9.11 7.35 0.34
N ASN A 97 -9.62 6.25 -0.21
CA ASN A 97 -11.05 5.91 -0.22
C ASN A 97 -11.54 5.49 1.18
N LEU A 98 -10.75 4.70 1.92
CA LEU A 98 -11.07 4.31 3.30
C LEU A 98 -11.10 5.49 4.27
N CYS A 99 -10.39 6.57 3.95
CA CYS A 99 -10.34 7.81 4.73
C CYS A 99 -11.46 8.79 4.38
N ARG A 100 -12.45 8.40 3.57
CA ARG A 100 -13.63 9.25 3.34
C ARG A 100 -14.40 9.43 4.66
N PRO A 101 -14.86 10.65 4.97
CA PRO A 101 -15.74 10.85 6.11
C PRO A 101 -17.01 10.02 5.88
N ASP A 102 -17.34 9.21 6.89
CA ASP A 102 -18.59 8.49 7.00
C ASP A 102 -19.26 8.99 8.28
N ASP A 103 -20.56 9.27 8.21
CA ASP A 103 -21.21 10.35 8.95
C ASP A 103 -21.34 10.12 10.47
N ASP A 104 -20.81 9.01 11.03
CA ASP A 104 -20.99 8.73 12.47
C ASP A 104 -19.98 7.79 13.13
N ARG A 105 -18.80 7.55 12.53
CA ARG A 105 -17.84 6.55 13.06
C ARG A 105 -16.43 7.08 13.21
N SER A 106 -16.18 7.77 14.32
CA SER A 106 -14.83 8.09 14.76
C SER A 106 -13.93 6.83 14.76
N GLY A 107 -12.76 6.97 14.13
CA GLY A 107 -11.77 5.89 14.02
C GLY A 107 -12.09 4.77 13.01
N HIS A 108 -13.13 4.88 12.18
CA HIS A 108 -13.40 3.88 11.12
C HIS A 108 -12.22 3.73 10.15
N ALA A 109 -11.72 4.85 9.61
CA ALA A 109 -10.61 4.86 8.67
C ALA A 109 -9.36 4.17 9.22
N GLY A 110 -8.99 4.45 10.48
CA GLY A 110 -7.85 3.82 11.14
C GLY A 110 -7.99 2.29 11.21
N ARG A 111 -9.15 1.79 11.67
CA ARG A 111 -9.40 0.35 11.75
C ARG A 111 -9.37 -0.34 10.39
N MET A 112 -9.91 0.28 9.34
CA MET A 112 -9.90 -0.31 8.00
C MET A 112 -8.50 -0.29 7.37
N VAL A 113 -7.69 0.72 7.68
CA VAL A 113 -6.28 0.76 7.28
C VAL A 113 -5.49 -0.34 7.98
N ASP A 114 -5.76 -0.62 9.26
CA ASP A 114 -5.13 -1.74 9.96
C ASP A 114 -5.52 -3.09 9.32
N VAL A 115 -6.80 -3.29 8.98
CA VAL A 115 -7.24 -4.49 8.24
C VAL A 115 -6.56 -4.62 6.88
N LEU A 116 -6.40 -3.52 6.15
CA LEU A 116 -5.68 -3.51 4.87
C LEU A 116 -4.22 -3.89 5.05
N ILE A 117 -3.54 -3.34 6.08
CA ILE A 117 -2.15 -3.68 6.42
C ILE A 117 -2.02 -5.17 6.76
N ASP A 118 -2.94 -5.71 7.55
CA ASP A 118 -2.96 -7.14 7.89
C ASP A 118 -3.18 -8.01 6.63
N GLY A 119 -4.02 -7.55 5.70
CA GLY A 119 -4.22 -8.19 4.39
C GLY A 119 -3.00 -8.16 3.47
N LEU A 120 -2.13 -7.14 3.57
CA LEU A 120 -0.86 -7.11 2.82
C LEU A 120 0.13 -8.15 3.35
N ARG A 121 0.11 -8.40 4.66
CA ARG A 121 0.95 -9.41 5.32
C ARG A 121 0.43 -10.82 5.09
N TYR A 122 -0.89 -10.97 4.94
CA TYR A 122 -1.52 -12.24 4.65
C TYR A 122 -1.32 -12.63 3.17
N GLY A 123 -0.38 -13.54 2.91
CA GLY A 123 -0.11 -14.07 1.57
C GLY A 123 1.36 -13.99 1.12
N ALA A 124 2.27 -13.53 1.99
CA ALA A 124 3.69 -13.44 1.68
C ALA A 124 4.34 -14.78 1.26
N ASP A 125 3.76 -15.91 1.70
CA ASP A 125 4.21 -17.27 1.34
C ASP A 125 3.28 -18.02 0.33
N ALA A 126 2.04 -17.57 0.10
CA ALA A 126 1.02 -18.45 -0.50
C ALA A 126 1.06 -18.54 -2.03
N ARG A 127 1.65 -17.55 -2.73
CA ARG A 127 1.64 -17.50 -4.21
C ARG A 127 2.96 -17.92 -4.87
N ALA A 128 4.07 -17.92 -4.14
CA ALA A 128 5.35 -18.46 -4.62
C ALA A 128 5.33 -20.01 -4.69
N ALA A 129 4.55 -20.67 -3.82
CA ALA A 129 4.46 -22.13 -3.78
C ALA A 129 3.63 -22.76 -4.93
N VAL A 130 2.73 -22.00 -5.57
CA VAL A 130 1.85 -22.52 -6.64
C VAL A 130 2.57 -22.65 -8.00
N SER A 131 3.73 -22.02 -8.19
CA SER A 131 4.49 -22.12 -9.46
C SER A 131 5.43 -23.33 -9.54
N GLY A 132 5.51 -24.18 -8.51
CA GLY A 132 6.49 -25.27 -8.40
C GLY A 132 5.98 -26.70 -8.64
N HIS A 133 4.68 -26.93 -8.88
CA HIS A 133 4.10 -28.29 -8.96
C HIS A 133 3.57 -28.69 -10.35
N GLY A 134 4.18 -28.18 -11.42
CA GLY A 134 4.02 -28.72 -12.78
C GLY A 134 5.03 -29.83 -13.06
N GLY A 135 5.06 -30.86 -12.21
CA GLY A 135 5.97 -31.99 -12.31
C GLY A 135 5.76 -32.78 -13.60
N ASN A 136 6.80 -32.76 -14.42
CA ASN A 136 7.19 -33.73 -15.43
C ASN A 136 6.75 -35.16 -15.07
N ASP A 137 5.68 -35.66 -15.69
CA ASP A 137 5.35 -37.09 -15.73
C ASP A 137 5.90 -37.64 -17.05
N ASP A 138 7.19 -37.94 -17.02
CA ASP A 138 7.89 -38.73 -18.02
C ASP A 138 7.51 -40.20 -17.84
N ARG A 139 6.70 -40.72 -18.76
CA ARG A 139 6.69 -42.15 -19.09
C ARG A 139 6.81 -42.29 -20.59
N GLY A 140 8.04 -42.29 -21.07
CA GLY A 140 8.40 -43.16 -22.18
C GLY A 140 8.14 -44.61 -21.79
N ASP A 141 7.27 -45.29 -22.52
CA ASP A 141 7.51 -46.68 -22.92
C ASP A 141 6.67 -47.02 -24.16
N HIS A 142 7.38 -47.42 -25.22
CA HIS A 142 7.06 -48.45 -26.20
C HIS A 142 7.56 -48.10 -27.60
N ALA A 143 8.84 -48.40 -27.79
CA ALA A 143 9.32 -48.92 -29.06
C ALA A 143 8.76 -50.34 -29.26
N GLY A 144 8.31 -50.65 -30.48
CA GLY A 144 8.20 -52.04 -30.93
C GLY A 144 7.12 -52.33 -31.96
N GLY A 145 7.51 -52.41 -33.23
CA GLY A 145 7.04 -53.47 -34.13
C GLY A 145 6.26 -53.04 -35.38
N GLY A 146 6.84 -53.32 -36.56
CA GLY A 146 6.11 -53.45 -37.83
C GLY A 146 6.80 -52.79 -39.01
#